data_AF-A0AA41VHS6-F1
#
_entry.id   AF-A0AA41VHS6-F1
#
_cell.length_a   1.000
_cell.length_b   1.000
_cell.length_c   1.000
_cell.angle_alpha   90.00
_cell.angle_beta   90.00
_cell.angle_gamma   90.00
#
_symmetry.space_group_name_H-M   'P 1'
#
loop_
_entity.id
_entity.type
_entity.pdbx_description
1 polymer ?
#
loop_
_entity_poly.entity_id
_entity_poly.type
_entity_poly.pdbx_seq_one_letter_code
_entity_poly.pdbx_strand_id
1 'polypeptide(L)' 'GFAYKEHNISPGYYDGRYWIMWKLPMFGCTDSSQVIKELEEAKAAYPDCFIRIIRFDNVRQVQCVSFIRYKPESTSYNQ' A
#
# COMPACT_ATOMS: atom_id res chain seq x y z
N GLY A 1 -5.74 6.31 -6.51
CA GLY A 1 -5.44 5.25 -5.53
C GLY A 1 -6.68 4.77 -4.79
N PHE A 2 -7.83 4.63 -5.46
CA PHE A 2 -9.09 4.20 -4.83
C PHE A 2 -9.68 3.03 -5.61
N ALA A 3 -10.60 2.29 -4.99
CA ALA A 3 -11.31 1.21 -5.68
C ALA A 3 -12.27 1.76 -6.74
N TYR A 4 -12.45 1.01 -7.83
CA TYR A 4 -13.36 1.34 -8.93
C TYR A 4 -13.95 0.03 -9.51
N LYS A 5 -14.76 0.13 -10.58
CA LYS A 5 -15.36 -1.03 -11.26
C LYS A 5 -15.31 -0.81 -12.77
N GLU A 6 -14.53 -1.62 -13.47
CA GLU A 6 -14.36 -1.60 -14.92
C GLU A 6 -14.58 -2.99 -15.52
N HIS A 7 -13.98 -4.02 -14.92
CA HIS A 7 -13.95 -5.36 -15.53
C HIS A 7 -15.13 -6.25 -15.11
N ASN A 8 -15.77 -5.97 -13.97
CA ASN A 8 -16.96 -6.68 -13.50
C ASN A 8 -17.74 -5.85 -12.46
N ILE A 9 -19.04 -6.13 -12.30
CA ILE A 9 -19.92 -5.47 -11.34
C ILE A 9 -20.64 -6.45 -10.39
N SER A 10 -20.25 -7.73 -10.38
CA SER A 10 -20.80 -8.74 -9.49
C SER A 10 -20.53 -8.43 -8.00
N PRO A 11 -21.37 -8.96 -7.07
CA PRO A 11 -21.16 -8.77 -5.65
C PRO A 11 -19.77 -9.24 -5.19
N GLY A 12 -19.05 -8.41 -4.42
CA GLY A 12 -17.72 -8.71 -3.90
C GLY A 12 -16.55 -8.41 -4.85
N TYR A 13 -16.82 -8.00 -6.10
CA TYR A 13 -15.80 -7.59 -7.05
C TYR A 13 -15.58 -6.07 -7.05
N TYR A 14 -14.32 -5.68 -6.93
CA TYR A 14 -13.86 -4.30 -7.06
C TYR A 14 -12.45 -4.28 -7.67
N ASP A 15 -12.26 -3.43 -8.67
CA ASP A 15 -10.96 -3.11 -9.26
C ASP A 15 -10.18 -2.15 -8.34
N GLY A 16 -8.86 -2.10 -8.50
CA GLY A 16 -8.00 -1.18 -7.73
C GLY A 16 -7.77 -1.56 -6.25
N ARG A 17 -8.23 -2.74 -5.80
CA ARG A 17 -7.94 -3.27 -4.45
C ARG A 17 -6.47 -3.61 -4.22
N TYR A 18 -5.84 -4.20 -5.24
CA TYR A 18 -4.42 -4.57 -5.23
C TYR A 18 -3.58 -3.42 -5.76
N TRP A 19 -2.46 -3.16 -5.08
CA TRP A 19 -1.43 -2.20 -5.49
C TRP A 19 -0.13 -2.97 -5.76
N ILE A 20 0.81 -2.32 -6.44
CA ILE A 20 2.13 -2.88 -6.72
C ILE A 20 2.93 -3.00 -5.41
N MET A 21 3.62 -4.13 -5.24
CA MET A 21 4.48 -4.39 -4.09
C MET A 21 5.82 -3.67 -4.26
N TRP A 22 6.28 -3.00 -3.22
CA TRP A 22 7.65 -2.50 -3.13
C TRP A 22 8.56 -3.60 -2.58
N LYS A 23 9.53 -4.04 -3.38
CA LYS A 23 10.44 -5.16 -3.06
C LYS A 23 9.66 -6.41 -2.61
N LEU A 24 9.96 -6.94 -1.42
CA LEU A 24 9.36 -8.13 -0.82
C LEU A 24 8.99 -7.84 0.65
N PRO A 25 8.13 -8.66 1.28
CA PRO A 25 7.87 -8.54 2.70
C PRO A 25 9.17 -8.62 3.51
N MET A 26 9.34 -7.72 4.48
CA MET A 26 10.54 -7.64 5.32
C MET A 26 10.55 -8.72 6.41
N PHE A 27 10.70 -9.99 6.01
CA PHE A 27 10.74 -11.12 6.94
C PHE A 27 11.90 -10.98 7.95
N GLY A 28 11.61 -11.19 9.23
CA GLY A 28 12.62 -11.08 10.29
C GLY A 28 13.01 -9.66 10.66
N CYS A 29 12.40 -8.63 10.07
CA CYS A 29 12.64 -7.24 10.45
C CYS A 29 12.13 -6.96 11.86
N THR A 30 13.03 -6.57 12.76
CA THR A 30 12.72 -6.22 14.16
C THR A 30 12.87 -4.72 14.44
N ASP A 31 13.40 -3.96 13.50
CA ASP A 31 13.64 -2.52 13.64
C ASP A 31 12.70 -1.72 12.72
N SER A 32 11.89 -0.84 13.31
CA SER A 32 10.96 0.01 12.58
C SER A 32 11.67 1.03 11.69
N SER A 33 12.91 1.41 12.01
CA SER A 33 13.69 2.37 11.22
C SER A 33 13.93 1.86 9.80
N GLN A 34 14.10 0.54 9.63
CA GLN A 34 14.31 -0.07 8.31
C GLN A 34 13.06 0.07 7.43
N VAL A 35 11.86 -0.07 8.01
CA VAL A 35 10.59 0.12 7.28
C VAL A 35 10.44 1.58 6.84
N ILE A 36 10.84 2.53 7.67
CA ILE A 36 10.81 3.96 7.32
C ILE A 36 11.85 4.29 6.25
N LYS A 37 13.02 3.67 6.29
CA LYS A 37 14.03 3.82 5.23
C LYS A 37 13.50 3.36 3.88
N GLU A 38 12.88 2.18 3.83
CA GLU A 38 12.27 1.63 2.61
C GLU A 38 11.11 2.51 2.09
N LEU A 39 10.33 3.10 2.99
CA LEU A 39 9.30 4.07 2.63
C LEU A 39 9.90 5.30 1.93
N GLU A 40 10.96 5.89 2.48
CA GLU A 40 11.59 7.07 1.85
C GLU A 40 12.26 6.70 0.51
N GLU A 41 12.85 5.50 0.38
CA GLU A 41 13.34 5.00 -0.91
C GLU A 41 12.21 4.85 -1.94
N ALA A 42 11.08 4.26 -1.56
CA ALA A 42 9.91 4.10 -2.42
C ALA A 42 9.32 5.46 -2.84
N LYS A 43 9.25 6.42 -1.91
CA LYS A 43 8.79 7.78 -2.17
C LYS A 43 9.74 8.54 -3.10
N ALA A 44 11.05 8.39 -2.94
CA ALA A 44 12.04 9.01 -3.81
C ALA A 44 11.97 8.44 -5.24
N ALA A 45 11.76 7.13 -5.38
CA ALA A 45 11.60 6.48 -6.68
C ALA A 45 10.27 6.80 -7.37
N TYR A 46 9.18 6.92 -6.59
CA TYR A 46 7.83 7.14 -7.09
C TYR A 46 7.11 8.25 -6.28
N PRO A 47 7.48 9.52 -6.50
CA PRO A 47 6.92 10.65 -5.73
C PRO A 47 5.43 10.89 -6.03
N ASP A 48 4.92 10.48 -7.19
CA ASP A 48 3.52 10.72 -7.57
C ASP A 48 2.57 9.58 -7.15
N CYS A 49 3.03 8.65 -6.31
CA CYS A 49 2.27 7.46 -5.94
C CYS A 49 1.80 7.47 -4.48
N PHE A 50 0.65 6.84 -4.23
CA PHE A 50 0.23 6.52 -2.87
C PHE A 50 1.09 5.38 -2.32
N ILE A 51 1.55 5.51 -1.08
CA ILE A 51 2.31 4.44 -0.41
C ILE A 51 1.62 4.09 0.89
N ARG A 52 1.29 2.80 1.04
CA ARG A 52 0.70 2.22 2.25
C ARG A 52 1.63 1.18 2.84
N ILE A 53 1.61 1.08 4.17
CA ILE A 53 2.29 0.01 4.90
C ILE A 53 1.25 -1.05 5.25
N ILE A 54 1.62 -2.31 5.01
CA ILE A 54 0.78 -3.47 5.30
C ILE A 54 1.56 -4.47 6.16
N ARG A 55 0.83 -5.22 7.00
CA ARG A 55 1.40 -6.30 7.82
C ARG A 55 0.60 -7.58 7.61
N PHE A 56 1.31 -8.68 7.46
CA PHE A 56 0.75 -10.02 7.42
C PHE A 56 0.96 -10.75 8.75
N ASP A 57 -0.03 -11.53 9.15
CA ASP A 57 0.08 -12.56 10.18
C ASP A 57 0.10 -13.92 9.47
N ASN A 58 1.24 -14.60 9.55
CA ASN A 58 1.46 -15.87 8.87
C ASN A 58 0.69 -17.03 9.51
N VAL A 59 0.36 -16.95 10.80
CA VAL A 59 -0.40 -18.00 11.50
C VAL A 59 -1.85 -17.95 11.06
N ARG A 60 -2.43 -16.74 11.01
CA ARG A 60 -3.83 -16.53 10.58
C ARG A 60 -4.00 -16.48 9.06
N GLN A 61 -2.92 -16.35 8.31
CA GLN A 61 -2.91 -16.19 6.85
C GLN A 61 -3.73 -14.98 6.37
N VAL A 62 -3.69 -13.88 7.13
CA VAL A 62 -4.41 -12.65 6.79
C VAL A 62 -3.52 -11.42 6.83
N GLN A 63 -3.90 -10.41 6.06
CA GLN A 63 -3.36 -9.07 6.21
C GLN A 63 -4.03 -8.39 7.42
N CYS A 64 -3.29 -8.22 8.51
CA CYS A 64 -3.82 -7.70 9.77
C CYS A 64 -3.80 -6.17 9.87
N VAL A 65 -2.96 -5.50 9.08
CA VAL A 65 -2.77 -4.04 9.14
C VAL A 65 -2.69 -3.47 7.73
N SER A 66 -3.31 -2.31 7.54
CA SER A 66 -3.20 -1.50 6.32
C SER A 66 -3.42 -0.04 6.67
N PHE A 67 -2.41 0.81 6.51
CA PHE A 67 -2.58 2.25 6.66
C PHE A 67 -1.76 3.02 5.63
N ILE A 68 -2.27 4.18 5.22
CA ILE A 68 -1.58 5.08 4.30
C ILE A 68 -0.43 5.78 5.03
N ARG A 69 0.74 5.85 4.40
CA ARG A 69 1.91 6.53 4.97
C ARG A 69 2.39 7.70 4.13
N TYR A 70 2.18 7.67 2.82
CA TYR A 70 2.46 8.79 1.92
C TYR A 70 1.30 9.01 0.94
N LYS A 71 1.00 10.28 0.69
CA LYS A 71 0.04 10.75 -0.32
C LYS A 71 0.78 11.73 -1.24
N PRO A 72 0.65 11.61 -2.57
CA PRO A 72 1.32 12.52 -3.49
C PRO A 72 0.62 13.89 -3.49
N GLU A 73 1.40 14.95 -3.73
CA GLU A 73 0.92 16.35 -3.69
C GLU A 73 -0.15 16.64 -4.74
N SER A 74 -0.10 15.93 -5.89
CA SER A 74 -1.09 16.02 -6.96
C SER A 74 -2.49 15.57 -6.53
N THR A 75 -2.64 14.94 -5.36
CA THR A 75 -3.95 14.63 -4.77
C THR A 75 -4.53 15.86 -4.08
N SER A 76 -4.77 16.93 -4.84
CA SER A 76 -5.69 17.99 -4.42
C SER A 76 -7.09 17.37 -4.40
N TYR A 77 -7.66 17.19 -3.21
CA TYR A 77 -9.11 16.99 -3.13
C TYR A 77 -9.72 18.32 -3.60
N ASN A 78 -10.26 18.35 -4.83
CA ASN A 78 -11.23 19.38 -5.15
C ASN A 78 -12.39 19.16 -4.17
N GLN A 79 -12.45 20.04 -3.18
CA GLN A 79 -13.47 20.10 -2.16
C GLN A 79 -14.69 20.83 -2.72
#